data_AF-A0A354T685-F1
#
_entry.id   AF-A0A354T685-F1
#
_cell.length_a   1.000
_cell.length_b   1.000
_cell.length_c   1.000
_cell.angle_alpha   90.00
_cell.angle_beta   90.00
_cell.angle_gamma   90.00
#
_symmetry.space_group_name_H-M   'P 1'
#
loop_
_entity.id
_entity.type
_entity.pdbx_description
1 polymer ?
#
loop_
_entity_poly.entity_id
_entity_poly.type
_entity_poly.pdbx_seq_one_letter_code
_entity_poly.pdbx_strand_id
1 'polypeptide(L)'
;MNTRVEFKSAAFPKYPNEDAELINSNCWGKRLAEFIRDSLPKHGIPTEDILCEDWGWLVNVKNPDFPLWIACGVQDEFSDAEGEEDTSCGSTPGNNGITQFCVFVTAEPSLVQRWFKRVDAKPAVQKVVDGLHRLIEASPDIQEATWTD
;
A
#
# COMPACT_ATOMS: atom_id res chain seq x y z
N MET A 1 -8.36 -10.85 -9.24
CA MET A 1 -8.96 -9.68 -8.60
C MET A 1 -7.81 -8.74 -8.49
N ASN A 2 -7.93 -7.53 -9.00
CA ASN A 2 -6.77 -6.65 -9.06
C ASN A 2 -6.46 -6.20 -7.63
N THR A 3 -5.38 -6.73 -7.05
CA THR A 3 -5.02 -6.47 -5.64
C THR A 3 -4.04 -5.33 -5.49
N ARG A 4 -3.49 -4.84 -6.60
CA ARG A 4 -2.55 -3.75 -6.67
C ARG A 4 -3.18 -2.56 -7.38
N VAL A 5 -2.88 -1.36 -6.90
CA VAL A 5 -3.24 -0.10 -7.53
C VAL A 5 -2.07 0.87 -7.51
N GLU A 6 -1.83 1.48 -8.65
CA GLU A 6 -0.82 2.51 -8.84
C GLU A 6 -1.52 3.82 -9.20
N PHE A 7 -1.10 4.93 -8.61
CA PHE A 7 -1.72 6.23 -8.85
C PHE A 7 -0.77 7.39 -8.59
N LYS A 8 -1.14 8.58 -9.06
CA LYS A 8 -0.41 9.83 -8.84
C LYS A 8 -1.12 10.69 -7.81
N SER A 9 -0.37 11.30 -6.89
CA SER A 9 -0.90 12.27 -5.95
C SER A 9 0.17 13.21 -5.40
N ALA A 10 -0.24 14.44 -5.06
CA ALA A 10 0.55 15.39 -4.28
C ALA A 10 0.12 15.45 -2.80
N ALA A 11 -0.94 14.73 -2.41
CA ALA A 11 -1.55 14.82 -1.07
C ALA A 11 -0.74 14.12 0.03
N PHE A 12 0.25 13.30 -0.35
CA PHE A 12 1.01 12.46 0.58
C PHE A 12 2.52 12.78 0.56
N PRO A 13 2.94 14.03 0.85
CA PRO A 13 4.35 14.37 0.87
C PRO A 13 5.09 13.61 1.98
N LYS A 14 6.32 13.18 1.71
CA LYS A 14 7.21 12.55 2.69
C LYS A 14 7.31 13.39 3.97
N TYR A 15 7.28 12.76 5.14
CA TYR A 15 7.55 13.49 6.39
C TYR A 15 9.02 13.90 6.46
N PRO A 16 9.37 15.09 7.00
CA PRO A 16 10.76 15.54 7.10
C PRO A 16 11.69 14.60 7.86
N ASN A 17 11.14 13.78 8.76
CA ASN A 17 11.87 12.86 9.63
C ASN A 17 11.53 11.38 9.35
N GLU A 18 10.86 11.06 8.24
CA GLU A 18 10.49 9.67 7.91
C GLU A 18 11.74 8.79 7.79
N ASP A 19 12.83 9.35 7.27
CA ASP A 19 14.13 8.67 7.11
C ASP A 19 14.75 8.15 8.40
N ALA A 20 14.38 8.70 9.56
CA ALA A 20 14.86 8.22 10.84
C ALA A 20 14.18 6.92 11.29
N GLU A 21 13.01 6.61 10.73
CA GLU A 21 12.22 5.41 10.99
C GLU A 21 12.46 4.34 9.91
N LEU A 22 12.79 4.77 8.69
CA LEU A 22 13.01 3.91 7.54
C LEU A 22 14.39 3.23 7.58
N ILE A 23 14.43 1.95 7.23
CA ILE A 23 15.69 1.24 6.94
C ILE A 23 16.27 1.73 5.60
N ASN A 24 15.41 2.13 4.66
CA ASN A 24 15.77 2.66 3.36
C ASN A 24 15.12 4.04 3.13
N SER A 25 15.92 5.11 3.08
CA SER A 25 15.46 6.50 3.01
C SER A 25 14.65 6.84 1.74
N ASN A 26 14.69 5.97 0.74
CA ASN A 26 14.00 6.19 -0.51
C ASN A 26 12.60 5.55 -0.55
N CYS A 27 12.25 4.79 0.48
CA CYS A 27 11.00 4.07 0.60
C CYS A 27 10.09 4.81 1.58
N TRP A 28 9.27 5.75 1.10
CA TRP A 28 8.32 6.48 1.97
C TRP A 28 6.87 6.23 1.58
N GLY A 29 5.96 6.61 2.47
CA GLY A 29 4.53 6.37 2.29
C GLY A 29 3.68 6.53 3.55
N LYS A 30 4.26 7.02 4.66
CA LYS A 30 3.58 7.06 5.96
C LYS A 30 2.26 7.82 5.91
N ARG A 31 2.22 8.98 5.24
CA ARG A 31 0.98 9.76 5.09
C ARG A 31 -0.10 9.02 4.33
N LEU A 32 0.27 8.26 3.30
CA LEU A 32 -0.66 7.42 2.56
C LEU A 32 -1.18 6.27 3.44
N ALA A 33 -0.29 5.63 4.21
CA ALA A 33 -0.66 4.59 5.16
C ALA A 33 -1.61 5.12 6.25
N GLU A 34 -1.33 6.29 6.83
CA GLU A 34 -2.20 6.97 7.80
C GLU A 34 -3.57 7.29 7.19
N PHE A 35 -3.59 7.84 5.96
CA PHE A 35 -4.83 8.13 5.24
C PHE A 35 -5.69 6.88 5.03
N ILE A 36 -5.09 5.78 4.58
CA ILE A 36 -5.79 4.51 4.37
C ILE A 36 -6.27 3.93 5.70
N ARG A 37 -5.41 3.91 6.73
CA ARG A 37 -5.74 3.46 8.08
C ARG A 37 -6.96 4.20 8.62
N ASP A 38 -6.99 5.53 8.50
CA ASP A 38 -8.03 6.35 9.11
C ASP A 38 -9.33 6.41 8.28
N SER A 39 -9.25 6.06 6.99
CA SER A 39 -10.39 6.15 6.06
C SER A 39 -11.15 4.84 5.89
N LEU A 40 -10.45 3.70 5.76
CA LEU A 40 -11.09 2.39 5.55
C LEU A 40 -12.11 1.96 6.62
N PRO A 41 -11.94 2.29 7.92
CA PRO A 41 -12.96 2.00 8.93
C PRO A 41 -14.33 2.63 8.62
N LYS A 42 -14.36 3.78 7.96
CA LYS A 42 -15.59 4.47 7.52
C LYS A 42 -16.33 3.67 6.44
N HIS A 43 -15.66 2.73 5.79
CA HIS A 43 -16.20 1.80 4.79
C HIS A 43 -16.40 0.38 5.34
N GLY A 44 -16.37 0.20 6.68
CA GLY A 44 -16.61 -1.09 7.33
C GLY A 44 -15.42 -2.05 7.26
N ILE A 45 -14.22 -1.54 7.03
CA ILE A 45 -12.96 -2.30 6.99
C ILE A 45 -12.09 -1.83 8.17
N PRO A 46 -12.11 -2.55 9.30
CA PRO A 46 -11.33 -2.17 10.47
C PRO A 46 -9.83 -2.33 10.20
N THR A 47 -9.09 -1.26 10.41
CA THR A 47 -7.63 -1.18 10.33
C THR A 47 -7.03 -1.10 11.73
N GLU A 48 -5.76 -1.44 11.85
CA GLU A 48 -4.99 -1.42 13.09
C GLU A 48 -3.71 -0.59 12.90
N ASP A 49 -2.60 -1.02 13.49
CA ASP A 49 -1.34 -0.29 13.46
C ASP A 49 -0.73 -0.22 12.06
N ILE A 50 0.07 0.84 11.85
CA ILE A 50 0.97 0.93 10.72
C ILE A 50 2.38 0.49 11.13
N LEU A 51 3.03 -0.29 10.28
CA LEU A 51 4.40 -0.76 10.49
C LEU A 51 5.30 -0.18 9.42
N CYS A 52 6.51 0.20 9.83
CA CYS A 52 7.56 0.62 8.94
C CYS A 52 8.27 -0.62 8.40
N GLU A 53 8.44 -0.69 7.08
CA GLU A 53 9.10 -1.78 6.37
C GLU A 53 10.26 -1.22 5.53
N ASP A 54 11.16 -2.07 5.05
CA ASP A 54 12.30 -1.68 4.21
C ASP A 54 11.91 -1.25 2.78
N TRP A 55 10.65 -1.47 2.39
CA TRP A 55 10.04 -1.08 1.11
C TRP A 55 8.96 0.02 1.23
N GLY A 56 8.62 0.47 2.45
CA GLY A 56 7.59 1.50 2.67
C GLY A 56 6.83 1.29 3.98
N TRP A 57 5.49 1.38 3.92
CA TRP A 57 4.63 1.27 5.09
C TRP A 57 3.54 0.24 4.89
N LEU A 58 3.25 -0.51 5.94
CA LEU A 58 2.20 -1.52 5.98
C LEU A 58 1.07 -1.06 6.90
N VAL A 59 -0.18 -1.18 6.47
CA VAL A 59 -1.37 -0.99 7.31
C VAL A 59 -1.97 -2.35 7.64
N ASN A 60 -2.05 -2.70 8.92
CA ASN A 60 -2.72 -3.93 9.33
C ASN A 60 -4.24 -3.79 9.16
N VAL A 61 -4.89 -4.85 8.66
CA VAL A 61 -6.35 -4.97 8.58
C VAL A 61 -6.79 -6.05 9.55
N LYS A 62 -7.71 -5.69 10.45
CA LYS A 62 -8.21 -6.62 11.45
C LYS A 62 -8.96 -7.77 10.77
N ASN A 63 -8.37 -8.95 10.82
CA ASN A 63 -8.94 -10.18 10.29
C ASN A 63 -8.66 -11.34 11.26
N PRO A 64 -9.70 -12.01 11.81
CA PRO A 64 -9.51 -13.02 12.86
C PRO A 64 -8.90 -14.32 12.34
N ASP A 65 -8.99 -14.56 11.03
CA ASP A 65 -8.65 -15.87 10.45
C ASP A 65 -7.18 -15.97 10.03
N PHE A 66 -6.55 -14.87 9.65
CA PHE A 66 -5.17 -14.78 9.15
C PHE A 66 -4.68 -13.32 9.10
N PRO A 67 -3.36 -13.07 9.12
CA PRO A 67 -2.80 -11.74 8.85
C PRO A 67 -3.23 -11.22 7.47
N LEU A 68 -3.74 -10.00 7.45
CA LEU A 68 -4.20 -9.29 6.26
C LEU A 68 -3.71 -7.85 6.37
N TRP A 69 -3.07 -7.35 5.33
CA TRP A 69 -2.44 -6.04 5.38
C TRP A 69 -2.38 -5.36 4.01
N ILE A 70 -2.13 -4.06 4.03
CA ILE A 70 -2.07 -3.19 2.86
C ILE A 70 -0.71 -2.52 2.83
N ALA A 71 0.07 -2.77 1.79
CA ALA A 71 1.31 -2.04 1.53
C ALA A 71 1.01 -0.67 0.94
N CYS A 72 1.78 0.34 1.36
CA CYS A 72 1.73 1.72 0.91
C CYS A 72 3.16 2.21 0.68
N GLY A 73 3.52 2.51 -0.56
CA GLY A 73 4.85 3.00 -0.88
C GLY A 73 4.89 3.82 -2.15
N VAL A 74 5.97 4.57 -2.33
CA VAL A 74 6.25 5.21 -3.62
C VAL A 74 6.73 4.20 -4.64
N GLN A 75 6.38 4.42 -5.90
CA GLN A 75 6.92 3.68 -7.03
C GLN A 75 8.05 4.50 -7.65
N ASP A 76 9.08 3.81 -8.14
CA ASP A 76 10.19 4.45 -8.84
C ASP A 76 9.74 4.89 -10.24
N GLU A 77 10.15 6.08 -10.67
CA GLU A 77 9.91 6.56 -12.04
C GLU A 77 11.02 6.10 -13.02
N PHE A 78 12.02 5.35 -12.55
CA PHE A 78 13.11 4.85 -13.41
C PHE A 78 12.92 3.39 -13.81
N SER A 79 12.01 3.13 -14.76
CA SER A 79 11.98 1.84 -15.47
C SER A 79 11.86 2.06 -16.98
N ASP A 80 12.93 2.57 -17.60
CA ASP A 80 13.19 2.43 -19.05
C ASP A 80 14.70 2.41 -19.38
N ALA A 81 15.59 2.40 -18.38
CA ALA A 81 17.03 2.22 -18.61
C ALA A 81 17.41 0.76 -18.32
N GLU A 82 17.55 -0.05 -19.36
CA GLU A 82 18.13 -1.39 -19.22
C GLU A 82 19.56 -1.30 -18.67
N GLY A 83 19.78 -1.89 -17.50
CA GLY A 83 21.10 -2.21 -16.95
C GLY A 83 21.54 -1.33 -15.80
N GLU A 84 21.30 -1.77 -14.57
CA GLU A 84 22.33 -2.16 -13.57
C GLU A 84 21.64 -2.58 -12.25
N GLU A 85 22.30 -3.48 -11.52
CA GLU A 85 21.80 -4.15 -10.33
C GLU A 85 21.58 -3.19 -9.13
N ASP A 86 20.51 -3.50 -8.39
CA ASP A 86 20.40 -3.44 -6.92
C ASP A 86 19.72 -2.21 -6.24
N THR A 87 18.84 -2.57 -5.30
CA THR A 87 18.04 -1.78 -4.34
C THR A 87 16.92 -0.89 -4.89
N SER A 88 15.72 -1.50 -4.93
CA SER A 88 14.43 -0.83 -5.01
C SER A 88 14.33 0.36 -4.06
N CYS A 89 13.66 1.39 -4.57
CA CYS A 89 13.33 2.69 -4.01
C CYS A 89 14.45 3.72 -4.14
N GLY A 90 14.15 4.71 -4.99
CA GLY A 90 14.95 5.87 -5.32
C GLY A 90 14.07 7.01 -5.86
N SER A 91 12.86 7.20 -5.35
CA SER A 91 11.99 8.24 -5.89
C SER A 91 12.38 9.62 -5.33
N THR A 92 12.15 10.68 -6.10
CA THR A 92 12.00 12.08 -5.63
C THR A 92 10.65 12.52 -6.19
N PRO A 93 9.85 13.37 -5.50
CA PRO A 93 8.65 13.92 -6.13
C PRO A 93 9.03 14.53 -7.48
N GLY A 94 8.23 14.26 -8.53
CA GLY A 94 8.45 14.89 -9.82
C GLY A 94 8.52 16.41 -9.67
N ASN A 95 9.11 17.12 -10.64
CA ASN A 95 9.31 18.58 -10.56
C ASN A 95 8.02 19.40 -10.31
N ASN A 96 6.84 18.79 -10.45
CA ASN A 96 5.52 19.35 -10.18
C ASN A 96 4.96 19.04 -8.77
N GLY A 97 5.73 18.36 -7.91
CA GLY A 97 5.29 17.92 -6.59
C GLY A 97 4.36 16.69 -6.59
N ILE A 98 4.17 16.05 -7.75
CA ILE A 98 3.38 14.82 -7.87
C ILE A 98 4.28 13.62 -7.60
N THR A 99 3.77 12.65 -6.85
CA THR A 99 4.44 11.39 -6.55
C THR A 99 3.61 10.23 -7.07
N GLN A 100 4.28 9.25 -7.68
CA GLN A 100 3.69 7.96 -8.05
C GLN A 100 3.70 7.04 -6.81
N PHE A 101 2.53 6.53 -6.45
CA PHE A 101 2.33 5.58 -5.36
C PHE A 101 1.89 4.23 -5.87
N CYS A 102 2.25 3.19 -5.12
CA CYS A 102 1.76 1.84 -5.26
C CYS A 102 1.15 1.39 -3.92
N VAL A 103 -0.04 0.79 -4.02
CA VAL A 103 -0.74 0.12 -2.92
C VAL A 103 -1.09 -1.29 -3.33
N PHE A 104 -0.85 -2.27 -2.46
CA PHE A 104 -1.30 -3.65 -2.71
C PHE A 104 -1.78 -4.35 -1.44
N VAL A 105 -2.66 -5.33 -1.60
CA VAL A 105 -3.28 -6.09 -0.50
C VAL A 105 -2.69 -7.48 -0.42
N THR A 106 -2.27 -7.90 0.77
CA THR A 106 -1.68 -9.23 0.99
C THR A 106 -2.35 -9.95 2.16
N ALA A 107 -2.61 -11.25 1.95
CA ALA A 107 -3.14 -12.16 2.95
C ALA A 107 -2.18 -13.32 3.19
N GLU A 108 -1.89 -13.63 4.46
CA GLU A 108 -0.88 -14.62 4.84
C GLU A 108 -1.46 -15.75 5.70
N PRO A 109 -2.44 -16.54 5.20
CA PRO A 109 -2.90 -17.71 5.92
C PRO A 109 -1.79 -18.75 6.02
N SER A 110 -1.51 -19.23 7.23
CA SER A 110 -0.52 -20.28 7.48
C SER A 110 -0.87 -21.59 6.75
N LEU A 111 0.14 -22.42 6.54
CA LEU A 111 -0.04 -23.74 5.92
C LEU A 111 -1.03 -24.61 6.71
N VAL A 112 -1.00 -24.57 8.05
CA VAL A 112 -1.97 -25.32 8.87
C VAL A 112 -3.40 -24.80 8.66
N GLN A 113 -3.61 -23.49 8.55
CA GLN A 113 -4.93 -22.90 8.26
C GLN A 113 -5.44 -23.31 6.87
N ARG A 114 -4.58 -23.32 5.85
CA ARG A 114 -4.95 -23.73 4.49
C ARG A 114 -5.39 -25.20 4.44
N TRP A 115 -4.66 -26.08 5.12
CA TRP A 115 -4.87 -27.53 5.01
C TRP A 115 -5.92 -28.09 5.98
N PHE A 116 -5.93 -27.62 7.24
CA PHE A 116 -6.84 -28.17 8.25
C PHE A 116 -8.10 -27.33 8.48
N LYS A 117 -8.03 -26.01 8.24
CA LYS A 117 -9.18 -25.10 8.40
C LYS A 117 -9.85 -24.71 7.08
N ARG A 118 -9.27 -25.11 5.93
CA ARG A 118 -9.77 -24.79 4.58
C ARG A 118 -10.12 -23.30 4.42
N VAL A 119 -9.27 -22.43 4.96
CA VAL A 119 -9.50 -20.98 4.92
C VAL A 119 -9.35 -20.47 3.49
N ASP A 120 -10.42 -19.90 2.94
CA ASP A 120 -10.38 -19.14 1.68
C ASP A 120 -10.16 -17.66 1.99
N ALA A 121 -9.03 -17.12 1.54
CA ALA A 121 -8.68 -15.72 1.77
C ALA A 121 -9.39 -14.75 0.82
N LYS A 122 -9.92 -15.24 -0.31
CA LYS A 122 -10.46 -14.39 -1.38
C LYS A 122 -11.55 -13.43 -0.91
N PRO A 123 -12.55 -13.83 -0.09
CA PRO A 123 -13.60 -12.91 0.35
C PRO A 123 -13.07 -11.76 1.19
N ALA A 124 -12.08 -12.01 2.05
CA ALA A 124 -11.48 -10.97 2.89
C ALA A 124 -10.65 -9.99 2.06
N VAL A 125 -9.83 -10.51 1.13
CA VAL A 125 -9.04 -9.67 0.21
C VAL A 125 -9.97 -8.83 -0.67
N GLN A 126 -11.02 -9.43 -1.25
CA GLN A 126 -11.98 -8.70 -2.08
C GLN A 126 -12.66 -7.56 -1.31
N LYS A 127 -13.04 -7.80 -0.05
CA LYS A 127 -13.64 -6.76 0.80
C LYS A 127 -12.71 -5.55 0.97
N VAL A 128 -11.40 -5.79 1.16
CA VAL A 128 -10.41 -4.72 1.29
C VAL A 128 -10.23 -3.98 -0.04
N VAL A 129 -10.09 -4.71 -1.15
CA VAL A 129 -9.99 -4.15 -2.51
C VAL A 129 -11.18 -3.26 -2.84
N ASP A 130 -12.42 -3.71 -2.57
CA ASP A 130 -13.64 -2.92 -2.78
C ASP A 130 -13.68 -1.65 -1.91
N GLY A 131 -13.04 -1.69 -0.73
CA GLY A 131 -12.87 -0.52 0.13
C GLY A 131 -11.88 0.49 -0.47
N LEU A 132 -10.74 -0.01 -0.94
CA LEU A 132 -9.72 0.81 -1.59
C LEU A 132 -10.24 1.45 -2.88
N HIS A 133 -11.00 0.71 -3.69
CA HIS A 133 -11.69 1.28 -4.86
C HIS A 133 -12.55 2.48 -4.48
N ARG A 134 -13.46 2.32 -3.50
CA ARG A 134 -14.33 3.41 -3.06
C ARG A 134 -13.56 4.59 -2.48
N LEU A 135 -12.48 4.31 -1.74
CA LEU A 135 -11.64 5.35 -1.16
C LEU A 135 -10.92 6.15 -2.24
N ILE A 136 -10.33 5.47 -3.23
CA ILE A 136 -9.59 6.08 -4.33
C ILE A 136 -10.52 6.87 -5.24
N GLU A 137 -11.67 6.31 -5.62
CA GLU A 137 -12.68 6.99 -6.45
C GLU A 137 -13.26 8.24 -5.76
N ALA A 138 -13.37 8.23 -4.42
CA ALA A 138 -13.87 9.37 -3.66
C ALA A 138 -12.80 10.46 -3.42
N SER A 139 -11.53 10.21 -3.75
CA SER A 139 -10.41 11.11 -3.44
C SER A 139 -10.06 12.01 -4.64
N PRO A 140 -10.39 13.31 -4.62
CA PRO A 140 -10.11 14.21 -5.75
C PRO A 140 -8.61 14.45 -5.98
N ASP A 141 -7.78 14.22 -4.96
CA ASP A 141 -6.33 14.40 -5.02
C ASP A 141 -5.58 13.16 -5.52
N ILE A 142 -6.29 12.08 -5.86
CA ILE A 142 -5.73 10.86 -6.45
C ILE A 142 -6.07 10.83 -7.95
N GLN A 143 -5.06 10.62 -8.78
CA GLN A 143 -5.16 10.71 -10.24
C GLN A 143 -4.54 9.47 -10.90
N GLU A 144 -4.98 9.16 -12.12
CA GLU A 144 -4.40 8.10 -12.97
C GLU A 144 -4.35 6.71 -12.30
N ALA A 145 -5.34 6.39 -11.46
CA ALA A 145 -5.39 5.12 -10.75
C ALA A 145 -5.52 3.92 -11.70
N THR A 146 -4.54 3.03 -11.68
CA THR A 146 -4.45 1.84 -12.53
C THR A 146 -4.38 0.60 -11.65
N TRP A 147 -5.29 -0.36 -11.87
CA TRP A 147 -5.43 -1.56 -11.06
C TRP A 147 -4.85 -2.79 -11.78
N THR A 148 -4.04 -3.59 -11.10
CA THR A 148 -3.40 -4.81 -11.62
C THR A 148 -3.55 -5.99 -10.64
N ASP A 149 -3.47 -7.23 -11.16
CA ASP A 149 -3.54 -8.47 -10.36
C ASP A 149 -2.31 -8.66 -9.46
#